data_AF-A0A2A5J428-F1
#
_entry.id   AF-A0A2A5J428-F1
#
_cell.length_a   1.000
_cell.length_b   1.000
_cell.length_c   1.000
_cell.angle_alpha   90.00
_cell.angle_beta   90.00
_cell.angle_gamma   90.00
#
_symmetry.space_group_name_H-M   'P 1'
#
loop_
_entity.id
_entity.type
_entity.pdbx_description
1 polymer ?
#
loop_
_entity_poly.entity_id
_entity_poly.type
_entity_poly.pdbx_seq_one_letter_code
_entity_poly.pdbx_strand_id
1 'polypeptide(L)'
;MTDAFAFTPDADFVDRALDAELGESSAAVDRKLRTMLAAIDDSLAGISDAREELRTLYSLPDVSAVTGVLADEIYDQDITAHLEDAARNLRAAAAILRSHRQLTSPRP
;
A
#
# COMPACT_ATOMS: atom_id res chain seq x y z
N MET A 1 -25.89 30.60 42.86
CA MET A 1 -25.87 31.06 41.46
C MET A 1 -24.43 30.92 41.01
N THR A 2 -24.04 29.74 40.55
CA THR A 2 -22.67 29.45 40.11
C THR A 2 -22.64 29.55 38.60
N ASP A 3 -21.93 30.58 38.12
CA ASP A 3 -21.61 30.78 36.72
C ASP A 3 -20.99 29.50 36.16
N ALA A 4 -21.58 29.02 35.07
CA ALA A 4 -20.96 28.01 34.24
C ALA A 4 -19.67 28.61 33.67
N PHE A 5 -18.53 28.01 33.98
CA PHE A 5 -17.28 28.24 33.27
C PHE A 5 -17.49 27.85 31.80
N ALA A 6 -17.96 28.79 30.98
CA ALA A 6 -18.01 28.64 29.54
C ALA A 6 -16.56 28.71 29.02
N PHE A 7 -15.91 27.54 28.99
CA PHE A 7 -14.68 27.37 28.24
C PHE A 7 -15.03 27.43 26.76
N THR A 8 -14.91 28.61 26.18
CA THR A 8 -14.93 28.79 24.72
C THR A 8 -13.48 28.68 24.28
N PRO A 9 -13.04 27.53 23.72
CA PRO A 9 -11.67 27.40 23.27
C PRO A 9 -11.41 28.43 22.18
N ASP A 10 -10.25 29.08 22.27
CA ASP A 10 -9.75 29.99 21.26
C ASP A 10 -9.69 29.26 19.91
N ALA A 11 -10.20 29.89 18.84
CA ALA A 11 -10.27 29.26 17.52
C ALA A 11 -8.88 28.82 17.04
N ASP A 12 -7.86 29.63 17.36
CA ASP A 12 -6.45 29.36 17.06
C ASP A 12 -5.88 28.15 17.82
N PHE A 13 -6.50 27.75 18.93
CA PHE A 13 -6.14 26.52 19.66
C PHE A 13 -6.79 25.30 19.02
N VAL A 14 -8.06 25.41 18.63
CA VAL A 14 -8.81 24.34 17.95
C VAL A 14 -8.18 24.02 16.60
N ASP A 15 -7.82 25.05 15.82
CA ASP A 15 -7.19 24.89 14.51
C ASP A 15 -5.82 24.21 14.61
N ARG A 16 -4.99 24.60 15.58
CA ARG A 16 -3.67 23.95 15.81
C ARG A 16 -3.79 22.51 16.29
N ALA A 17 -4.77 22.20 17.13
CA ALA A 17 -5.01 20.84 17.61
C ALA A 17 -5.49 19.93 16.46
N LEU A 18 -6.42 20.44 15.64
CA LEU A 18 -6.90 19.76 14.44
C LEU A 18 -5.78 19.53 13.43
N ASP A 19 -4.93 20.53 13.16
CA ASP A 19 -3.80 20.39 12.25
C ASP A 19 -2.79 19.34 12.73
N ALA A 20 -2.54 19.26 14.04
CA ALA A 20 -1.66 18.25 14.62
C ALA A 20 -2.25 16.83 14.49
N GLU A 21 -3.53 16.66 14.78
CA GLU A 21 -4.23 15.37 14.69
C GLU A 21 -4.34 14.89 13.23
N LEU A 22 -4.68 15.80 12.31
CA LEU A 22 -4.70 15.53 10.87
C LEU A 22 -3.30 15.23 10.32
N GLY A 23 -2.27 15.91 10.82
CA GLY A 23 -0.87 15.68 10.47
C GLY A 23 -0.36 14.30 10.91
N GLU A 24 -0.69 13.88 12.14
CA GLU A 24 -0.32 12.57 12.68
C GLU A 24 -1.06 11.43 11.94
N SER A 25 -2.36 11.61 11.68
CA SER A 25 -3.16 10.69 10.88
C SER A 25 -2.62 10.55 9.45
N SER A 26 -2.26 11.67 8.81
CA SER A 26 -1.65 11.67 7.47
C SER A 26 -0.31 10.91 7.44
N ALA A 27 0.56 11.13 8.43
CA ALA A 27 1.84 10.44 8.52
C ALA A 27 1.67 8.93 8.74
N ALA A 28 0.68 8.53 9.54
CA ALA A 28 0.35 7.12 9.76
C ALA A 28 -0.16 6.44 8.47
N VAL A 29 -1.02 7.12 7.71
CA VAL A 29 -1.52 6.62 6.41
C VAL A 29 -0.38 6.50 5.40
N ASP A 30 0.51 7.48 5.30
CA ASP A 30 1.68 7.42 4.41
C ASP A 30 2.60 6.24 4.75
N ARG A 31 2.86 6.02 6.04
CA ARG A 31 3.65 4.86 6.51
C ARG A 31 2.97 3.55 6.14
N LYS A 32 1.65 3.46 6.31
CA LYS A 32 0.88 2.26 5.97
C LYS A 32 0.92 1.97 4.47
N LEU A 33 0.73 2.98 3.62
CA LEU A 33 0.82 2.82 2.16
C LEU A 33 2.20 2.36 1.71
N ARG A 34 3.28 2.90 2.28
CA ARG A 34 4.65 2.44 1.99
C ARG A 34 4.88 0.99 2.41
N THR A 35 4.35 0.61 3.57
CA THR A 35 4.45 -0.77 4.08
C THR A 35 3.71 -1.74 3.15
N MET A 36 2.51 -1.38 2.71
CA MET A 36 1.74 -2.18 1.76
C MET A 36 2.44 -2.33 0.40
N LEU A 37 3.03 -1.24 -0.12
CA LEU A 37 3.83 -1.29 -1.35
C LEU A 37 5.05 -2.22 -1.20
N ALA A 38 5.80 -2.09 -0.11
CA ALA A 38 6.96 -2.94 0.14
C ALA A 38 6.57 -4.43 0.24
N ALA A 39 5.44 -4.75 0.88
CA ALA A 39 4.94 -6.13 0.96
C ALA A 39 4.52 -6.69 -0.40
N ILE A 40 3.93 -5.87 -1.27
CA ILE A 40 3.60 -6.29 -2.64
C ILE A 40 4.87 -6.52 -3.46
N ASP A 41 5.83 -5.60 -3.39
CA ASP A 41 7.11 -5.74 -4.11
C ASP A 41 7.87 -7.02 -3.66
N ASP A 42 7.86 -7.33 -2.35
CA ASP A 42 8.42 -8.57 -1.79
C ASP A 42 7.66 -9.82 -2.27
N SER A 43 6.32 -9.75 -2.32
CA SER A 43 5.49 -10.87 -2.79
C SER A 43 5.73 -11.16 -4.27
N LEU A 44 5.89 -10.12 -5.11
CA LEU A 44 6.22 -10.26 -6.52
C LEU A 44 7.59 -10.92 -6.73
N ALA A 45 8.60 -10.52 -5.93
CA ALA A 45 9.92 -11.15 -5.95
C ALA A 45 9.84 -12.63 -5.56
N GLY A 46 9.15 -12.95 -4.46
CA GLY A 46 8.99 -14.34 -4.01
C GLY A 46 8.25 -15.23 -5.02
N ILE A 47 7.23 -14.70 -5.72
CA ILE A 47 6.55 -15.42 -6.80
C ILE A 47 7.48 -15.66 -7.98
N SER A 48 8.30 -14.69 -8.35
CA SER A 48 9.29 -14.82 -9.42
C SER A 48 10.32 -15.90 -9.09
N ASP A 49 10.86 -15.89 -7.87
CA ASP A 49 11.83 -16.87 -7.40
C ASP A 49 11.24 -18.28 -7.39
N ALA A 50 10.02 -18.45 -6.84
CA ALA A 50 9.32 -19.73 -6.84
C ALA A 50 9.06 -20.26 -8.27
N ARG A 51 8.70 -19.37 -9.21
CA ARG A 51 8.51 -19.75 -10.62
C ARG A 51 9.83 -20.22 -11.26
N GLU A 52 10.95 -19.59 -10.94
CA GLU A 52 12.27 -20.00 -11.44
C GLU A 52 12.73 -21.33 -10.83
N GLU A 53 12.49 -21.56 -9.54
CA GLU A 53 12.72 -22.87 -8.89
C GLU A 53 11.90 -23.98 -9.56
N LEU A 54 10.60 -23.73 -9.79
CA LEU A 54 9.73 -24.66 -10.49
C LEU A 54 10.22 -24.90 -11.92
N ARG A 55 10.61 -23.86 -12.66
CA ARG A 55 11.17 -23.98 -14.01
C ARG A 55 12.42 -24.86 -14.02
N THR A 56 13.31 -24.69 -13.05
CA THR A 56 14.53 -25.50 -12.89
C THR A 56 14.18 -26.97 -12.63
N LEU A 57 13.24 -27.23 -11.72
CA LEU A 57 12.78 -28.58 -11.39
C LEU A 57 12.15 -29.28 -12.61
N TYR A 58 11.35 -28.56 -13.38
CA TYR A 58 10.66 -29.05 -14.57
C TYR A 58 11.54 -29.17 -15.81
N SER A 59 12.72 -28.58 -15.80
CA SER A 59 13.73 -28.75 -16.86
C SER A 59 14.49 -30.07 -16.75
N LEU A 60 14.28 -30.83 -15.67
CA LEU A 60 14.94 -32.12 -15.46
C LEU A 60 14.37 -33.20 -16.40
N PRO A 61 15.21 -34.08 -16.96
CA PRO A 61 14.85 -35.00 -18.04
C PRO A 61 13.77 -36.04 -17.69
N ASP A 62 13.49 -36.26 -16.40
CA ASP A 62 12.56 -37.30 -15.92
C ASP A 62 11.16 -36.76 -15.55
N VAL A 63 10.90 -35.47 -15.76
CA VAL A 63 9.68 -34.79 -15.25
C VAL A 63 8.63 -34.51 -16.35
N SER A 64 8.84 -35.03 -17.58
CA SER A 64 8.09 -34.61 -18.78
C SER A 64 6.56 -34.75 -18.69
N ALA A 65 6.05 -35.68 -17.88
CA ALA A 65 4.61 -35.89 -17.68
C ALA A 65 3.95 -34.87 -16.73
N VAL A 66 4.72 -34.25 -15.81
CA VAL A 66 4.21 -33.29 -14.82
C VAL A 66 4.27 -31.85 -15.36
N THR A 67 5.19 -31.58 -16.30
CA THR A 67 5.38 -30.29 -16.98
C THR A 67 4.14 -29.75 -17.69
N GLY A 68 3.32 -30.61 -18.29
CA GLY A 68 2.18 -30.17 -19.10
C GLY A 68 1.02 -29.58 -18.29
N VAL A 69 0.76 -30.13 -17.09
CA VAL A 69 -0.35 -29.69 -16.22
C VAL A 69 0.01 -28.39 -15.50
N LEU A 70 1.24 -28.28 -15.00
CA LEU A 70 1.67 -27.10 -14.25
C LEU A 70 2.07 -25.92 -15.13
N ALA A 71 2.49 -26.17 -16.39
CA ALA A 71 2.70 -25.08 -17.32
C ALA A 71 1.39 -24.29 -17.56
N ASP A 72 0.27 -24.97 -17.80
CA ASP A 72 -1.03 -24.31 -17.97
C ASP A 72 -1.50 -23.64 -16.67
N GLU A 73 -1.34 -24.30 -15.52
CA GLU A 73 -1.85 -23.81 -14.23
C GLU A 73 -1.04 -22.62 -13.67
N ILE A 74 0.26 -22.53 -13.97
CA ILE A 74 1.11 -21.37 -13.66
C ILE A 74 0.77 -20.15 -14.52
N TYR A 75 0.29 -20.38 -15.75
CA TYR A 75 -0.13 -19.32 -16.67
C TYR A 75 -1.52 -18.76 -16.35
N ASP A 76 -2.42 -19.57 -15.77
CA ASP A 76 -3.84 -19.21 -15.61
C ASP A 76 -4.14 -18.40 -14.33
N GLN A 77 -3.28 -18.45 -13.30
CA GLN A 77 -3.40 -17.61 -12.11
C GLN A 77 -2.52 -16.37 -12.22
N ASP A 78 -3.06 -15.31 -12.85
CA ASP A 78 -2.37 -14.03 -13.03
C ASP A 78 -2.35 -13.18 -11.73
N ILE A 79 -1.97 -13.83 -10.62
CA ILE A 79 -1.77 -13.22 -9.30
C ILE A 79 -0.74 -12.08 -9.42
N THR A 80 0.25 -12.21 -10.31
CA THR A 80 1.22 -11.16 -10.61
C THR A 80 0.52 -9.91 -11.15
N ALA A 81 -0.35 -10.02 -12.16
CA ALA A 81 -1.09 -8.86 -12.67
C ALA A 81 -1.99 -8.22 -11.59
N HIS A 82 -2.67 -9.03 -10.76
CA HIS A 82 -3.47 -8.50 -9.67
C HIS A 82 -2.65 -7.74 -8.62
N LEU A 83 -1.46 -8.23 -8.28
CA LEU A 83 -0.54 -7.57 -7.36
C LEU A 83 0.04 -6.28 -7.97
N GLU A 84 0.38 -6.29 -9.26
CA GLU A 84 0.84 -5.09 -9.97
C GLU A 84 -0.25 -4.01 -10.06
N ASP A 85 -1.50 -4.41 -10.31
CA ASP A 85 -2.66 -3.52 -10.30
C ASP A 85 -2.90 -2.93 -8.90
N ALA A 86 -2.81 -3.75 -7.85
CA ALA A 86 -2.87 -3.29 -6.47
C ALA A 86 -1.76 -2.28 -6.16
N ALA A 87 -0.52 -2.54 -6.60
CA ALA A 87 0.59 -1.61 -6.44
C ALA A 87 0.35 -0.29 -7.18
N ARG A 88 -0.20 -0.32 -8.41
CA ARG A 88 -0.60 0.89 -9.15
C ARG A 88 -1.66 1.69 -8.39
N ASN A 89 -2.69 1.03 -7.86
CA ASN A 89 -3.74 1.68 -7.09
C ASN A 89 -3.21 2.34 -5.80
N LEU A 90 -2.30 1.66 -5.08
CA LEU A 90 -1.68 2.23 -3.88
C LEU A 90 -0.78 3.44 -4.20
N ARG A 91 -0.03 3.40 -5.31
CA ARG A 91 0.76 4.56 -5.78
C ARG A 91 -0.15 5.73 -6.15
N ALA A 92 -1.29 5.46 -6.79
CA ALA A 92 -2.29 6.48 -7.11
C ALA A 92 -2.89 7.09 -5.82
N ALA A 93 -3.26 6.26 -4.84
CA ALA A 93 -3.75 6.73 -3.54
C ALA A 93 -2.72 7.62 -2.82
N ALA A 94 -1.45 7.23 -2.82
CA ALA A 94 -0.37 8.03 -2.25
C ALA A 94 -0.20 9.39 -2.97
N ALA A 95 -0.33 9.41 -4.30
CA ALA A 95 -0.27 10.65 -5.08
C ALA A 95 -1.44 11.59 -4.77
N ILE A 96 -2.66 11.05 -4.63
CA ILE A 96 -3.85 11.81 -4.24
C ILE A 96 -3.67 12.43 -2.86
N LEU A 97 -3.23 11.65 -1.87
CA LEU A 97 -3.00 12.14 -0.51
C LEU A 97 -1.93 13.23 -0.47
N ARG A 98 -0.83 13.06 -1.21
CA ARG A 98 0.21 14.09 -1.34
C ARG A 98 -0.35 15.37 -1.96
N SER A 99 -1.15 15.26 -3.02
CA SER A 99 -1.80 16.41 -3.67
C SER A 99 -2.75 17.13 -2.72
N HIS A 100 -3.60 16.38 -2.00
CA HIS A 100 -4.49 16.93 -0.98
C HIS A 100 -3.72 17.71 0.08
N ARG A 101 -2.61 17.15 0.59
CA ARG A 101 -1.76 17.84 1.57
C ARG A 101 -1.17 19.15 1.03
N GLN A 102 -0.80 19.21 -0.25
CA GLN A 102 -0.29 20.45 -0.87
C GLN A 102 -1.38 21.52 -0.98
N LEU A 103 -2.63 21.12 -1.20
CA LEU A 103 -3.78 22.01 -1.30
C LEU A 103 -4.25 22.53 0.06
N THR A 104 -4.12 21.71 1.11
CA THR A 104 -4.58 22.04 2.47
C THR A 104 -3.49 22.57 3.39
N SER A 105 -2.22 22.61 2.95
CA SER A 105 -1.15 23.23 3.74
C SER A 105 -1.32 24.75 3.73
N PRO A 106 -1.28 25.42 4.89
CA PRO A 106 -1.39 26.88 4.95
C PRO A 106 -0.25 27.52 4.14
N ARG A 107 -0.60 28.49 3.29
CA ARG A 107 0.40 29.30 2.56
C ARG A 107 1.22 30.11 3.56
N PRO A 108 2.54 30.30 3.32
CA PRO A 108 3.39 31.14 4.16
C PRO A 108 2.95 32.60 4.17
#